data_AF-A0A252A6P7-F1
#
_entry.id   AF-A0A252A6P7-F1
#
_cell.length_a   1.000
_cell.length_b   1.000
_cell.length_c   1.000
_cell.angle_alpha   90.00
_cell.angle_beta   90.00
_cell.angle_gamma   90.00
#
_symmetry.space_group_name_H-M   'P 1'
#
loop_
_entity.id
_entity.type
_entity.pdbx_description
1 polymer ?
#
loop_
_entity_poly.entity_id
_entity_poly.type
_entity_poly.pdbx_seq_one_letter_code
_entity_poly.pdbx_strand_id
1 'polypeptide(L)'
;MNARLRALQALIRLRKMDLDEARSRLSYAMAQETAAQQEVQRLRTEMQQEREQLDVSPASAEAFRNWLPLAENILEKACQELHDAHLVSEQAGAFVVHAKAALQAAEKLLEKQQEQEKIEADRRTQAEMDDLSARCRSAFLELGP
;
A
#
# COMPACT_ATOMS: atom_id res chain seq x y z
N MET A 1 7.00 15.83 26.68
CA MET A 1 6.29 14.88 25.77
C MET A 1 6.49 13.45 26.26
N ASN A 2 5.41 12.74 26.53
CA ASN A 2 5.42 11.37 27.07
C ASN A 2 6.19 10.40 26.15
N ALA A 3 6.88 9.40 26.72
CA ALA A 3 7.58 8.36 25.97
C ALA A 3 6.65 7.61 25.00
N ARG A 4 5.39 7.42 25.40
CA ARG A 4 4.36 6.78 24.56
C ARG A 4 4.02 7.59 23.30
N LEU A 5 3.87 8.90 23.41
CA LEU A 5 3.65 9.78 22.24
C LEU A 5 4.85 9.77 21.29
N ARG A 6 6.07 9.80 21.83
CA ARG A 6 7.30 9.69 21.02
C ARG A 6 7.34 8.36 20.25
N ALA A 7 6.99 7.26 20.90
CA ALA A 7 6.93 5.95 20.27
C ALA A 7 5.87 5.89 19.17
N LEU A 8 4.67 6.44 19.39
CA LEU A 8 3.61 6.49 18.37
C LEU A 8 4.00 7.35 17.16
N GLN A 9 4.65 8.49 17.38
CA GLN A 9 5.18 9.32 16.29
C GLN A 9 6.30 8.62 15.50
N ALA A 10 7.16 7.85 16.17
CA ALA A 10 8.16 7.02 15.50
C ALA A 10 7.50 5.90 14.67
N LEU A 11 6.49 5.24 15.23
CA LEU A 11 5.70 4.22 14.52
C LEU A 11 5.02 4.80 13.27
N ILE A 12 4.40 5.97 13.36
CA ILE A 12 3.78 6.63 12.19
C ILE A 12 4.81 6.91 11.10
N ARG A 13 6.01 7.38 11.46
CA ARG A 13 7.09 7.59 10.49
C ARG A 13 7.49 6.29 9.79
N LEU A 14 7.63 5.20 10.55
CA LEU A 14 7.89 3.87 9.99
C LEU A 14 6.75 3.43 9.06
N ARG A 15 5.49 3.59 9.46
CA ARG A 15 4.32 3.21 8.63
C ARG A 15 4.18 4.03 7.36
N LYS A 16 4.65 5.28 7.34
CA LYS A 16 4.75 6.08 6.10
C LYS A 16 5.80 5.49 5.16
N MET A 17 6.97 5.13 5.69
CA MET A 17 8.02 4.46 4.90
C MET A 17 7.53 3.11 4.34
N ASP A 18 6.85 2.29 5.16
CA ASP A 18 6.26 1.02 4.72
C ASP A 18 5.26 1.23 3.57
N LEU A 19 4.42 2.27 3.65
CA LEU A 19 3.45 2.59 2.61
C LEU A 19 4.13 3.05 1.32
N ASP A 20 5.17 3.88 1.42
CA ASP A 20 5.92 4.35 0.27
C ASP A 20 6.66 3.19 -0.41
N GLU A 21 7.23 2.27 0.36
CA GLU A 21 7.83 1.05 -0.16
C GLU A 21 6.80 0.16 -0.86
N ALA A 22 5.63 -0.07 -0.25
CA ALA A 22 4.55 -0.85 -0.85
C ALA A 22 4.07 -0.24 -2.19
N ARG A 23 3.97 1.09 -2.27
CA ARG A 23 3.63 1.82 -3.50
C ARG A 23 4.70 1.66 -4.59
N SER A 24 5.98 1.73 -4.20
CA SER A 24 7.09 1.51 -5.14
C SER A 24 7.04 0.09 -5.71
N ARG A 25 6.81 -0.93 -4.87
CA ARG A 25 6.65 -2.32 -5.29
C ARG A 25 5.45 -2.51 -6.23
N LEU A 26 4.30 -1.91 -5.93
CA LEU A 26 3.14 -1.94 -6.81
C LEU A 26 3.45 -1.29 -8.17
N SER A 27 4.08 -0.12 -8.17
CA SER A 27 4.46 0.55 -9.42
C SER A 27 5.39 -0.32 -10.28
N TYR A 28 6.34 -1.00 -9.65
CA TYR A 28 7.23 -1.93 -10.35
C TYR A 28 6.45 -3.15 -10.91
N ALA A 29 5.57 -3.76 -10.10
CA ALA A 29 4.76 -4.89 -10.54
C ALA A 29 3.84 -4.54 -11.71
N MET A 30 3.18 -3.38 -11.67
CA MET A 30 2.35 -2.88 -12.78
C MET A 30 3.15 -2.63 -14.05
N ALA A 31 4.39 -2.14 -13.93
CA ALA A 31 5.27 -1.97 -15.08
C ALA A 31 5.64 -3.32 -15.73
N GLN A 32 5.91 -4.35 -14.91
CA GLN A 32 6.17 -5.71 -15.40
C GLN A 32 4.94 -6.33 -16.06
N GLU A 33 3.75 -6.19 -15.46
CA GLU A 33 2.50 -6.64 -16.06
C GLU A 33 2.23 -5.96 -17.41
N THR A 34 2.46 -4.64 -17.49
CA THR A 34 2.32 -3.88 -18.74
C THR A 34 3.29 -4.37 -19.81
N ALA A 35 4.55 -4.65 -19.44
CA ALA A 35 5.55 -5.18 -20.36
C ALA A 35 5.17 -6.58 -20.88
N ALA A 36 4.71 -7.48 -20.00
CA ALA A 36 4.23 -8.80 -20.38
C ALA A 36 2.99 -8.71 -21.31
N GLN A 37 2.10 -7.76 -21.04
CA GLN A 37 0.93 -7.52 -21.88
C GLN A 37 1.32 -7.04 -23.29
N GLN A 38 2.30 -6.14 -23.38
CA GLN A 38 2.85 -5.66 -24.66
C GLN A 38 3.49 -6.80 -25.45
N GLU A 39 4.21 -7.70 -24.77
CA GLU A 39 4.86 -8.84 -25.41
C GLU A 39 3.84 -9.84 -25.98
N VAL A 40 2.80 -10.18 -25.23
CA VAL A 40 1.69 -11.01 -25.71
C VAL A 40 1.02 -10.37 -26.94
N GLN A 41 0.83 -9.04 -26.91
CA GLN A 41 0.24 -8.32 -28.04
C GLN A 41 1.16 -8.32 -29.26
N ARG A 42 2.47 -8.12 -29.07
CA ARG A 42 3.49 -8.20 -30.13
C ARG A 42 3.46 -9.56 -30.82
N LEU A 43 3.53 -10.64 -30.03
CA LEU A 43 3.50 -12.02 -30.54
C LEU A 43 2.22 -12.32 -31.33
N ARG A 44 1.05 -11.88 -30.84
CA ARG A 44 -0.22 -12.03 -31.58
C ARG A 44 -0.21 -11.29 -32.91
N THR A 45 0.34 -10.07 -32.93
CA THR A 45 0.46 -9.28 -34.15
C THR A 45 1.41 -9.94 -35.15
N GLU A 46 2.55 -10.46 -34.69
CA GLU A 46 3.49 -11.21 -35.54
C GLU A 46 2.83 -12.46 -36.13
N MET A 47 2.10 -13.23 -35.31
CA MET A 47 1.38 -14.40 -35.80
C MET A 47 0.32 -14.08 -36.84
N GLN A 48 -0.38 -12.96 -36.67
CA GLN A 48 -1.34 -12.50 -37.66
C GLN A 48 -0.65 -12.08 -38.97
N GLN A 49 0.49 -11.37 -38.89
CA GLN A 49 1.25 -10.95 -40.06
C GLN A 49 1.81 -12.14 -40.85
N GLU A 50 2.40 -13.12 -40.17
CA GLU A 50 2.90 -14.35 -40.81
C GLU A 50 1.78 -15.12 -41.51
N ARG A 51 0.57 -15.13 -40.92
CA ARG A 51 -0.62 -15.73 -41.53
C ARG A 51 -1.12 -14.95 -42.75
N GLU A 52 -1.01 -13.63 -42.76
CA GLU A 52 -1.41 -12.77 -43.88
C GLU A 52 -0.42 -12.82 -45.05
N GLN A 53 0.86 -13.05 -44.76
CA GLN A 53 1.95 -13.14 -45.76
C GLN A 53 2.09 -14.54 -46.38
N LEU A 54 1.22 -15.47 -46.00
CA LEU A 54 1.26 -16.86 -46.42
C LEU A 54 0.94 -16.97 -47.92
N ASP A 55 1.99 -17.08 -48.74
CA ASP A 55 1.86 -17.25 -50.17
C ASP A 55 1.41 -18.68 -50.53
N VAL A 56 0.76 -18.87 -51.68
CA VAL A 56 0.13 -20.16 -52.09
C VAL A 56 1.15 -21.23 -52.50
N SER A 57 2.44 -20.96 -52.33
CA SER A 57 3.49 -21.94 -52.61
C SER A 57 3.44 -23.13 -51.62
N PRO A 58 3.62 -24.38 -52.07
CA PRO A 58 3.69 -25.54 -51.19
C PRO A 58 4.80 -25.41 -50.11
N ALA A 59 5.92 -24.76 -50.44
CA ALA A 59 7.04 -24.60 -49.52
C ALA A 59 6.76 -23.60 -48.39
N SER A 60 6.06 -22.49 -48.67
CA SER A 60 5.63 -21.53 -47.63
C SER A 60 4.58 -22.14 -46.72
N ALA A 61 3.66 -22.95 -47.27
CA ALA A 61 2.66 -23.66 -46.48
C ALA A 61 3.26 -24.68 -45.51
N GLU A 62 4.30 -25.42 -45.94
CA GLU A 62 5.01 -26.38 -45.09
C GLU A 62 5.83 -25.67 -44.00
N ALA A 63 6.54 -24.60 -44.35
CA ALA A 63 7.27 -23.78 -43.38
C ALA A 63 6.35 -23.20 -42.30
N PHE A 64 5.19 -22.67 -42.69
CA PHE A 64 4.20 -22.14 -41.75
C PHE A 64 3.63 -23.24 -40.84
N ARG A 65 3.33 -24.43 -41.37
CA ARG A 65 2.85 -25.57 -40.57
C ARG A 65 3.86 -26.02 -39.51
N ASN A 66 5.15 -25.93 -39.82
CA ASN A 66 6.22 -26.29 -38.87
C ASN A 66 6.46 -25.19 -37.83
N TRP A 67 6.30 -23.93 -38.22
CA TRP A 67 6.50 -22.77 -37.35
C TRP A 67 5.32 -22.52 -36.40
N LEU A 68 4.08 -22.70 -36.84
CA LEU A 68 2.89 -22.34 -36.07
C LEU A 68 2.85 -22.98 -34.67
N PRO A 69 3.11 -24.28 -34.47
CA PRO A 69 3.12 -24.88 -33.13
C PRO A 69 4.19 -24.28 -32.20
N LEU A 70 5.34 -23.85 -32.76
CA LEU A 70 6.39 -23.19 -31.98
C LEU A 70 5.93 -21.80 -31.54
N ALA A 71 5.31 -21.04 -32.44
CA ALA A 71 4.75 -19.73 -32.14
C ALA A 71 3.62 -19.81 -31.10
N GLU A 72 2.74 -20.79 -31.21
CA GLU A 72 1.69 -21.06 -30.23
C GLU A 72 2.27 -21.38 -28.85
N ASN A 73 3.33 -22.19 -28.78
CA ASN A 73 4.01 -22.48 -27.51
C ASN A 73 4.65 -21.24 -26.87
N ILE A 74 5.27 -20.38 -27.68
CA ILE A 74 5.86 -19.12 -27.21
C ILE A 74 4.76 -18.18 -26.69
N LEU A 75 3.65 -18.06 -27.43
CA LEU A 75 2.52 -17.24 -27.01
C LEU A 75 1.88 -17.78 -25.72
N GLU A 76 1.75 -19.09 -25.57
CA GLU A 76 1.23 -19.72 -24.35
C GLU A 76 2.10 -19.38 -23.13
N LYS A 77 3.42 -19.49 -23.26
CA LYS A 77 4.37 -19.08 -22.21
C LYS A 77 4.25 -17.61 -21.87
N ALA A 78 4.21 -16.74 -22.87
CA ALA A 78 4.04 -15.29 -22.64
C ALA A 78 2.70 -14.98 -21.95
N CYS A 79 1.62 -15.71 -22.28
CA CYS A 79 0.34 -15.58 -21.59
C CYS A 79 0.42 -16.04 -20.13
N GLN A 80 1.18 -17.11 -19.83
CA GLN A 80 1.43 -17.55 -18.46
C GLN A 80 2.24 -16.50 -17.68
N GLU A 81 3.30 -15.94 -18.29
CA GLU A 81 4.09 -14.87 -17.68
C GLU A 81 3.25 -13.62 -17.38
N LEU A 82 2.34 -13.25 -18.31
CA LEU A 82 1.37 -12.18 -18.08
C LEU A 82 0.44 -12.51 -16.89
N HIS A 83 -0.06 -13.73 -16.82
CA HIS A 83 -0.91 -14.16 -15.70
C HIS A 83 -0.16 -14.08 -14.37
N ASP A 84 1.08 -14.56 -14.31
CA ASP A 84 1.90 -14.52 -13.12
C ASP A 84 2.23 -13.07 -12.71
N ALA A 85 2.55 -12.20 -13.69
CA ALA A 85 2.77 -10.78 -13.45
C ALA A 85 1.53 -10.07 -12.91
N HIS A 86 0.34 -10.42 -13.40
CA HIS A 86 -0.93 -9.93 -12.89
C HIS A 86 -1.17 -10.34 -11.42
N LEU A 87 -0.92 -11.61 -11.08
CA LEU A 87 -1.04 -12.06 -9.68
C LEU A 87 -0.09 -11.30 -8.76
N VAL A 88 1.13 -11.02 -9.21
CA VAL A 88 2.11 -10.22 -8.45
C VAL A 88 1.63 -8.78 -8.26
N SER A 89 1.04 -8.16 -9.29
CA SER A 89 0.53 -6.78 -9.18
C SER A 89 -0.70 -6.70 -8.26
N GLU A 90 -1.60 -7.68 -8.30
CA GLU A 90 -2.73 -7.78 -7.37
C GLU A 90 -2.26 -7.93 -5.92
N GLN A 91 -1.29 -8.82 -5.67
CA GLN A 91 -0.70 -9.00 -4.34
C GLN A 91 -0.03 -7.71 -3.84
N ALA A 92 0.74 -7.03 -4.69
CA ALA A 92 1.33 -5.73 -4.37
C ALA A 92 0.25 -4.68 -4.04
N GLY A 93 -0.88 -4.70 -4.75
CA GLY A 93 -2.05 -3.87 -4.46
C GLY A 93 -2.64 -4.13 -3.07
N ALA A 94 -2.79 -5.40 -2.70
CA ALA A 94 -3.24 -5.78 -1.35
C ALA A 94 -2.28 -5.28 -0.27
N PHE A 95 -0.96 -5.36 -0.47
CA PHE A 95 0.03 -4.82 0.47
C PHE A 95 -0.12 -3.31 0.67
N VAL A 96 -0.38 -2.54 -0.39
CA VAL A 96 -0.64 -1.09 -0.27
C VAL A 96 -1.88 -0.82 0.59
N VAL A 97 -2.95 -1.58 0.39
CA VAL A 97 -4.18 -1.45 1.21
C VAL A 97 -3.88 -1.75 2.68
N HIS A 98 -3.14 -2.82 2.97
CA HIS A 98 -2.75 -3.16 4.34
C HIS A 98 -1.84 -2.12 4.99
N ALA A 99 -0.82 -1.63 4.27
CA ALA A 99 0.09 -0.60 4.77
C ALA A 99 -0.66 0.70 5.09
N LYS A 100 -1.60 1.10 4.22
CA LYS A 100 -2.47 2.27 4.45
C LYS A 100 -3.35 2.10 5.68
N ALA A 101 -3.97 0.92 5.84
CA ALA A 101 -4.80 0.63 7.01
C ALA A 101 -3.97 0.66 8.32
N ALA A 102 -2.75 0.12 8.31
CA ALA A 102 -1.85 0.14 9.45
C ALA A 102 -1.41 1.58 9.82
N LEU A 103 -1.13 2.43 8.83
CA LEU A 103 -0.82 3.85 9.05
C LEU A 103 -2.02 4.56 9.71
N GLN A 104 -3.22 4.41 9.15
CA GLN A 104 -4.44 5.03 9.69
C GLN A 104 -4.73 4.55 11.12
N ALA A 105 -4.48 3.29 11.43
CA ALA A 105 -4.62 2.77 12.79
C ALA A 105 -3.63 3.44 13.76
N ALA A 106 -2.37 3.62 13.36
CA ALA A 106 -1.36 4.29 14.17
C ALA A 106 -1.69 5.78 14.40
N GLU A 107 -2.20 6.47 13.37
CA GLU A 107 -2.65 7.86 13.47
C GLU A 107 -3.83 8.01 14.45
N LYS A 108 -4.83 7.13 14.36
CA LYS A 108 -5.95 7.10 15.31
C LYS A 108 -5.52 6.81 16.75
N LEU A 109 -4.51 5.96 16.94
CA LEU A 109 -3.96 5.70 18.27
C LEU A 109 -3.25 6.93 18.85
N LEU A 110 -2.53 7.68 18.02
CA LEU A 110 -1.89 8.93 18.44
C LEU A 110 -2.94 9.97 18.86
N GLU A 111 -3.97 10.18 18.05
CA GLU A 111 -5.08 11.10 18.35
C GLU A 111 -5.73 10.77 19.69
N LYS A 112 -6.10 9.50 19.91
CA LYS A 112 -6.67 9.04 21.19
C LYS A 112 -5.74 9.27 22.36
N GLN A 113 -4.43 9.06 22.19
CA GLN A 113 -3.47 9.27 23.25
C GLN A 113 -3.32 10.76 23.62
N GLN A 114 -3.35 11.64 22.62
CA GLN A 114 -3.30 13.08 22.83
C GLN A 114 -4.55 13.59 23.56
N GLU A 115 -5.72 13.09 23.18
CA GLU A 115 -6.98 13.43 23.86
C GLU A 115 -6.97 12.97 25.32
N GLN A 116 -6.48 11.76 25.60
CA GLN A 116 -6.33 11.27 26.98
C GLN A 116 -5.38 12.13 27.80
N GLU A 117 -4.22 12.51 27.26
CA GLU A 117 -3.28 13.39 27.97
C GLU A 117 -3.87 14.76 28.26
N LYS A 118 -4.68 15.30 27.34
CA LYS A 118 -5.39 16.55 27.54
C LYS A 118 -6.43 16.44 28.67
N ILE A 119 -7.27 15.40 28.64
CA ILE A 119 -8.27 15.14 29.70
C ILE A 119 -7.59 14.99 31.06
N GLU A 120 -6.46 14.28 31.13
CA GLU A 120 -5.71 14.14 32.38
C GLU A 120 -5.12 15.47 32.87
N ALA A 121 -4.59 16.29 31.96
CA ALA A 121 -4.07 17.61 32.31
C ALA A 121 -5.17 18.55 32.81
N ASP A 122 -6.34 18.55 32.15
CA ASP A 122 -7.50 19.35 32.55
C ASP A 122 -8.01 18.90 33.92
N ARG A 123 -8.08 17.59 34.18
CA ARG A 123 -8.46 17.04 35.49
C ARG A 123 -7.49 17.44 36.59
N ARG A 124 -6.17 17.42 36.33
CA ARG A 124 -5.16 17.86 37.31
C ARG A 124 -5.31 19.33 37.63
N THR A 125 -5.47 20.16 36.60
CA THR A 125 -5.68 21.61 36.75
C THR A 125 -6.94 21.88 37.58
N GLN A 126 -8.03 21.17 37.31
CA GLN A 126 -9.27 21.30 38.09
C GLN A 126 -9.07 20.90 39.56
N ALA A 127 -8.39 19.77 39.81
CA ALA A 127 -8.12 19.30 41.17
C ALA A 127 -7.26 20.30 41.97
N GLU A 128 -6.26 20.92 41.32
CA GLU A 128 -5.44 21.98 41.93
C GLU A 128 -6.28 23.23 42.26
N MET A 129 -7.19 23.65 41.36
CA MET A 129 -8.09 24.77 41.60
C MET A 129 -9.08 24.50 42.75
N ASP A 130 -9.58 23.26 42.84
CA ASP A 130 -10.49 22.83 43.90
C ASP A 130 -9.77 22.78 45.27
N ASP A 131 -8.54 22.27 45.32
CA ASP A 131 -7.69 22.26 46.52
C ASP A 131 -7.38 23.68 47.00
N LEU A 132 -6.95 24.56 46.10
CA LEU A 132 -6.71 25.97 46.42
C LEU A 132 -7.99 26.64 46.95
N SER A 133 -9.13 26.38 46.32
CA SER A 133 -10.42 26.91 46.77
C SER A 133 -10.80 26.39 48.15
N ALA A 134 -10.55 25.11 48.44
CA ALA A 134 -10.80 24.51 49.75
C ALA A 134 -9.90 25.15 50.83
N ARG A 135 -8.61 25.34 50.54
CA ARG A 135 -7.64 25.97 51.44
C ARG A 135 -7.95 27.44 51.70
N CYS A 136 -8.37 28.19 50.70
CA CYS A 136 -8.82 29.57 50.87
C CYS A 136 -10.06 29.67 51.75
N ARG A 137 -11.04 28.75 51.56
CA ARG A 137 -12.23 28.69 52.42
C ARG A 137 -11.87 28.34 53.87
N SER A 138 -10.98 27.38 54.10
CA SER A 138 -10.57 27.02 55.46
C SER A 138 -9.80 28.16 56.13
N ALA A 139 -8.87 28.80 55.44
CA ALA A 139 -8.13 29.94 55.97
C ALA A 139 -9.03 31.14 56.30
N PHE A 140 -10.06 31.40 55.48
CA PHE A 140 -11.04 32.45 55.75
C PHE A 140 -11.92 32.15 56.98
N LEU A 141 -12.20 30.87 57.24
CA LEU A 141 -12.95 30.45 58.44
C LEU A 141 -12.09 30.47 59.71
N GLU A 142 -10.78 30.21 59.60
CA GLU A 142 -9.84 30.30 60.74
C GLU A 142 -9.46 31.75 61.09
N LEU A 143 -9.52 32.67 60.12
CA LEU A 143 -9.25 34.10 60.27
C LEU A 143 -10.54 34.94 60.30
N GLY A 144 -11.63 34.44 60.90
CA GLY A 144 -12.93 35.15 60.94
C GLY A 144 -12.81 36.65 61.29
N PRO A 145 -13.80 37.47 60.88
CA PRO A 145 -13.69 38.94 60.79
C PRO A 145 -13.06 39.65 61.99
#